data_AF-A0A1I5WAH8-F1
#
_entry.id   AF-A0A1I5WAH8-F1
#
_cell.length_a   1.000
_cell.length_b   1.000
_cell.length_c   1.000
_cell.angle_alpha   90.00
_cell.angle_beta   90.00
_cell.angle_gamma   90.00
#
_symmetry.space_group_name_H-M   'P 1'
#
loop_
_entity.id
_entity.type
_entity.pdbx_description
1 polymer ?
#
loop_
_entity_poly.entity_id
_entity_poly.type
_entity_poly.pdbx_seq_one_letter_code
_entity_poly.pdbx_strand_id
1 'polypeptide(L)'
;KLAAVIETAAMNETELGEYCRRRGLYPEQLRVWREACERANDWERAAATRAARETKDDKKRIKALERELARKEKALAEAAALMILRKKAEAIWGREDEDE
;
A
#
# COMPACT_ATOMS: atom_id res chain seq x y z
N LYS A 1 25.00 13.56 15.96
CA LYS A 1 25.56 13.20 14.63
C LYS A 1 24.72 13.83 13.52
N LEU A 2 23.43 13.52 13.40
CA LEU A 2 22.53 14.17 12.43
C LEU A 2 22.47 15.70 12.57
N ALA A 3 22.33 16.23 13.80
CA ALA A 3 22.34 17.68 14.04
C ALA A 3 23.59 18.39 13.49
N ALA A 4 24.77 17.76 13.63
CA ALA A 4 26.02 18.32 13.09
C ALA A 4 26.04 18.31 11.55
N VAL A 5 25.47 17.28 10.92
CA VAL A 5 25.31 17.23 9.45
C VAL A 5 24.35 18.31 8.96
N ILE A 6 23.26 18.57 9.69
CA ILE A 6 22.27 19.61 9.35
C ILE A 6 22.86 21.01 9.54
N GLU A 7 23.50 21.28 10.68
CA GLU A 7 24.13 22.58 10.99
C GLU A 7 25.22 22.93 9.95
N THR A 8 25.96 21.92 9.47
CA THR A 8 27.03 22.09 8.48
C THR A 8 26.55 21.96 7.03
N ALA A 9 25.23 21.81 6.79
CA ALA A 9 24.71 21.59 5.45
C ALA A 9 24.88 22.81 4.53
N ALA A 10 24.81 24.02 5.08
CA ALA A 10 24.89 25.28 4.34
C ALA A 10 26.24 26.01 4.53
N MET A 11 27.18 25.44 5.28
CA MET A 11 28.47 26.07 5.59
C MET A 11 29.47 25.91 4.44
N ASN A 12 30.32 26.91 4.22
CA ASN A 12 31.48 26.80 3.34
C ASN A 12 32.67 26.08 4.00
N GLU A 13 33.75 25.80 3.27
CA GLU A 13 34.90 25.03 3.78
C GLU A 13 35.58 25.70 4.99
N THR A 14 35.64 27.03 5.01
CA THR A 14 36.25 27.80 6.09
C THR A 14 35.42 27.70 7.38
N GLU A 15 34.10 27.91 7.25
CA GLU A 15 33.13 27.79 8.34
C GLU A 15 33.05 26.36 8.89
N LEU A 16 33.16 25.36 8.00
CA LEU A 16 33.23 23.95 8.37
C LEU A 16 34.47 23.67 9.21
N GLY A 17 35.63 24.19 8.81
CA GLY A 17 36.89 24.05 9.55
C GLY A 17 36.83 24.68 10.95
N GLU A 18 36.24 25.87 11.08
CA GLU A 18 36.02 26.52 12.37
C GLU A 18 35.02 25.74 13.26
N TYR A 19 33.93 25.26 12.66
CA TYR A 19 32.95 24.42 13.35
C TYR A 19 33.60 23.13 13.88
N CYS A 20 34.39 22.45 13.05
CA CYS A 20 35.15 21.26 13.40
C CYS A 20 36.08 21.51 14.60
N ARG A 21 36.88 22.59 14.56
CA ARG A 21 37.78 22.97 15.66
C ARG A 21 37.03 23.30 16.95
N ARG A 22 35.93 24.05 16.88
CA ARG A 22 35.13 24.42 18.06
C ARG A 22 34.47 23.22 18.74
N ARG A 23 34.04 22.22 17.95
CA ARG A 23 33.32 21.04 18.46
C ARG A 23 34.20 19.81 18.66
N GLY A 24 35.50 19.89 18.36
CA GLY A 24 36.42 18.76 18.44
C GLY A 24 36.11 17.64 17.45
N LEU A 25 35.65 18.00 16.25
CA LEU A 25 35.26 17.08 15.18
C LEU A 25 36.25 17.14 14.02
N TYR A 26 36.37 16.05 13.29
CA TYR A 26 37.12 16.01 12.04
C TYR A 26 36.18 16.16 10.84
N PRO A 27 36.56 16.92 9.79
CA PRO A 27 35.77 17.05 8.56
C PRO A 27 35.40 15.69 7.94
N GLU A 28 36.30 14.71 8.02
CA GLU A 28 36.09 13.35 7.53
C GLU A 28 34.93 12.65 8.26
N GLN A 29 34.78 12.88 9.57
CA GLN A 29 33.68 12.31 10.35
C GLN A 29 32.33 12.91 9.91
N LEU A 30 32.30 14.20 9.59
CA LEU A 30 31.10 14.86 9.05
C LEU A 30 30.73 14.31 7.67
N ARG A 31 31.71 14.04 6.80
CA ARG A 31 31.47 13.41 5.48
C ARG A 31 30.88 12.01 5.64
N VAL A 32 31.48 11.18 6.49
CA VAL A 32 30.96 9.82 6.77
C VAL A 32 29.53 9.87 7.31
N TRP A 33 29.21 10.82 8.20
CA TRP A 33 27.86 10.96 8.71
C TRP A 33 26.87 11.50 7.66
N ARG A 34 27.32 12.40 6.78
CA ARG A 34 26.51 12.90 5.67
C ARG A 34 26.12 11.77 4.71
N GLU A 35 27.10 10.99 4.25
CA GLU A 35 26.87 9.83 3.39
C GLU A 35 25.98 8.77 4.05
N ALA A 36 26.10 8.58 5.36
CA ALA A 36 25.23 7.68 6.10
C ALA A 36 23.78 8.19 6.14
N CYS A 37 23.57 9.49 6.33
CA CYS A 37 22.23 10.10 6.34
C CYS A 37 21.60 10.10 4.94
N GLU A 38 22.37 10.39 3.90
CA GLU A 38 21.90 10.34 2.50
C GLU A 38 21.45 8.94 2.11
N ARG A 39 22.28 7.91 2.37
CA ARG A 39 21.92 6.51 2.10
C ARG A 39 20.68 6.04 2.85
N ALA A 40 20.51 6.46 4.10
CA ALA A 40 19.31 6.12 4.89
C ALA A 40 18.04 6.74 4.27
N ASN A 41 18.12 8.01 3.85
CA ASN A 41 17.01 8.71 3.21
C ASN A 41 16.67 8.13 1.83
N ASP A 42 17.65 7.70 1.05
CA ASP A 42 17.43 7.07 -0.26
C ASP A 42 16.69 5.73 -0.11
N TRP A 43 17.11 4.92 0.87
CA TRP A 43 16.43 3.67 1.19
C TRP A 43 14.98 3.91 1.64
N GLU A 44 14.75 4.90 2.52
CA GLU A 44 13.40 5.23 3.00
C GLU A 44 12.48 5.72 1.87
N ARG A 45 12.97 6.58 0.97
CA ARG A 45 12.22 7.02 -0.21
C ARG A 45 11.88 5.87 -1.16
N ALA A 46 12.84 4.96 -1.39
CA ALA A 46 12.62 3.79 -2.23
C ALA A 46 11.60 2.84 -1.61
N ALA A 47 11.67 2.59 -0.30
CA ALA A 47 10.70 1.77 0.43
C ALA A 47 9.30 2.39 0.40
N ALA A 48 9.17 3.69 0.67
CA ALA A 48 7.90 4.41 0.62
C ALA A 48 7.26 4.36 -0.77
N THR A 49 8.05 4.51 -1.83
CA THR A 49 7.57 4.43 -3.22
C THR A 49 7.06 3.03 -3.57
N ARG A 50 7.77 1.98 -3.13
CA ARG A 50 7.35 0.58 -3.32
C ARG A 50 6.04 0.29 -2.59
N ALA A 51 5.95 0.66 -1.31
CA ALA A 51 4.74 0.49 -0.52
C ALA A 51 3.54 1.26 -1.12
N ALA A 52 3.76 2.48 -1.63
CA ALA A 52 2.72 3.25 -2.30
C ALA A 52 2.23 2.60 -3.61
N ARG A 53 3.10 1.87 -4.31
CA ARG A 53 2.73 1.12 -5.52
C ARG A 53 1.95 -0.15 -5.17
N GLU A 54 2.44 -0.93 -4.21
CA GLU A 54 1.78 -2.14 -3.73
C GLU A 54 0.36 -1.83 -3.23
N THR A 55 0.22 -0.83 -2.36
CA THR A 55 -1.10 -0.41 -1.86
C THR A 55 -2.06 0.05 -2.95
N LYS A 56 -1.57 0.65 -4.04
CA LYS A 56 -2.41 1.02 -5.20
C LYS A 56 -2.86 -0.20 -5.97
N ASP A 57 -1.98 -1.17 -6.19
CA ASP A 57 -2.29 -2.37 -6.94
C ASP A 57 -3.22 -3.30 -6.13
N ASP A 58 -3.02 -3.40 -4.81
CA ASP A 58 -3.92 -4.09 -3.90
C ASP A 58 -5.32 -3.47 -3.91
N LYS A 59 -5.41 -2.13 -3.82
CA LYS A 59 -6.72 -1.43 -3.91
C LYS A 59 -7.44 -1.71 -5.22
N LYS A 60 -6.72 -1.80 -6.34
CA LYS A 60 -7.33 -2.18 -7.63
C LYS A 60 -7.81 -3.63 -7.60
N ARG A 61 -7.02 -4.54 -7.03
CA ARG A 61 -7.37 -5.95 -6.91
C ARG A 61 -8.60 -6.17 -6.04
N ILE A 62 -8.65 -5.51 -4.88
CA ILE A 62 -9.80 -5.52 -3.97
C ILE A 62 -11.05 -5.05 -4.71
N LYS A 63 -11.02 -3.89 -5.37
CA LYS A 63 -12.18 -3.40 -6.14
C LYS A 63 -12.62 -4.34 -7.25
N ALA A 64 -11.68 -5.00 -7.93
CA ALA A 64 -12.01 -5.98 -8.95
C ALA A 64 -12.71 -7.21 -8.37
N LEU A 65 -12.19 -7.73 -7.24
CA LEU A 65 -12.75 -8.85 -6.52
C LEU A 65 -14.13 -8.53 -5.94
N GLU A 66 -14.32 -7.35 -5.34
CA GLU A 66 -15.62 -6.89 -4.83
C GLU A 66 -16.69 -6.85 -5.94
N ARG A 67 -16.33 -6.36 -7.13
CA ARG A 67 -17.24 -6.35 -8.30
C ARG A 67 -17.56 -7.74 -8.82
N GLU A 68 -16.62 -8.66 -8.76
CA GLU A 68 -16.85 -10.05 -9.17
C GLU A 68 -17.75 -10.75 -8.14
N LEU A 69 -17.50 -10.54 -6.85
CA LEU A 69 -18.30 -11.06 -5.76
C LEU A 69 -19.75 -10.57 -5.87
N ALA A 70 -19.97 -9.26 -6.04
CA ALA A 70 -21.32 -8.69 -6.18
C ALA A 70 -22.10 -9.27 -7.37
N ARG A 71 -21.41 -9.53 -8.50
CA ARG A 71 -22.04 -10.18 -9.67
C ARG A 71 -22.42 -11.63 -9.38
N LYS A 72 -21.54 -12.37 -8.70
CA LYS A 72 -21.79 -13.76 -8.29
C LYS A 72 -22.93 -13.86 -7.28
N GLU A 73 -22.96 -12.97 -6.29
CA GLU A 73 -24.05 -12.91 -5.30
C GLU A 73 -25.39 -12.56 -5.95
N LYS A 74 -25.42 -11.64 -6.92
CA LYS A 74 -26.64 -11.34 -7.68
C LYS A 74 -27.15 -12.56 -8.44
N ALA A 75 -26.28 -13.24 -9.18
CA ALA A 75 -26.65 -14.44 -9.92
C ALA A 75 -27.12 -15.58 -8.99
N LEU A 76 -26.47 -15.71 -7.83
CA LEU A 76 -26.88 -16.67 -6.80
C LEU A 76 -28.26 -16.34 -6.22
N ALA A 77 -28.55 -15.06 -5.96
CA ALA A 77 -29.84 -14.61 -5.48
C ALA A 77 -30.95 -14.85 -6.52
N GLU A 78 -30.68 -14.58 -7.81
CA GLU A 78 -31.60 -14.88 -8.91
C GLU A 78 -31.89 -16.39 -9.01
N ALA A 79 -30.87 -17.23 -8.93
CA ALA A 79 -31.05 -18.69 -8.92
C ALA A 79 -31.87 -19.17 -7.72
N ALA A 80 -31.61 -18.63 -6.52
CA ALA A 80 -32.39 -18.94 -5.33
C ALA A 80 -33.86 -18.52 -5.48
N ALA A 81 -34.12 -17.33 -6.05
CA ALA A 81 -35.46 -16.84 -6.32
C ALA A 81 -36.22 -17.75 -7.31
N LEU A 82 -35.56 -18.19 -8.39
CA LEU A 82 -36.13 -19.14 -9.35
C LEU A 82 -36.47 -20.48 -8.68
N MET A 83 -35.60 -21.02 -7.83
CA MET A 83 -35.90 -22.25 -7.09
C MET A 83 -37.09 -22.10 -6.15
N ILE A 84 -37.21 -20.96 -5.47
CA ILE A 84 -38.36 -20.68 -4.60
C ILE A 84 -39.65 -20.58 -5.42
N LEU A 85 -39.60 -19.87 -6.55
CA LEU A 85 -40.77 -19.72 -7.42
C LEU A 85 -41.23 -21.08 -7.98
N ARG A 86 -40.30 -21.91 -8.44
CA ARG A 86 -40.58 -23.28 -8.89
C ARG A 86 -41.28 -24.10 -7.80
N LYS A 87 -40.73 -24.12 -6.58
CA LYS A 87 -41.35 -24.84 -5.44
C LYS A 87 -42.76 -24.34 -5.13
N LYS A 88 -42.98 -23.02 -5.20
CA LYS A 88 -44.31 -22.44 -4.98
C LYS A 88 -45.28 -22.82 -6.10
N ALA A 89 -44.84 -22.83 -7.35
CA ALA A 89 -45.66 -23.24 -8.48
C ALA A 89 -46.04 -24.74 -8.36
N GLU A 90 -45.08 -25.61 -8.08
CA GLU A 90 -45.32 -27.05 -7.82
C GLU A 90 -46.32 -27.27 -6.66
N ALA A 91 -46.28 -26.43 -5.62
CA ALA A 91 -47.22 -26.53 -4.49
C ALA A 91 -48.65 -26.08 -4.83
N ILE A 92 -48.83 -25.16 -5.79
CA ILE A 92 -50.14 -24.63 -6.18
C ILE A 92 -50.78 -25.48 -7.29
N TRP A 93 -49.99 -25.84 -8.31
CA TRP A 93 -50.48 -26.53 -9.50
C TRP A 93 -50.19 -28.03 -9.51
N GLY A 94 -49.44 -28.57 -8.54
CA GLY A 94 -48.92 -29.93 -8.59
C GLY A 94 -47.66 -30.04 -9.44
N ARG A 95 -46.99 -31.19 -9.44
CA ARG A 95 -45.94 -31.49 -10.43
C ARG A 95 -46.62 -31.84 -11.75
N GLU A 96 -46.23 -31.21 -12.85
CA GLU A 96 -46.60 -31.64 -14.22
C GLU A 96 -45.94 -32.97 -14.63
N ASP A 97 -45.54 -33.81 -13.66
CA ASP A 97 -44.90 -35.11 -13.87
C ASP A 97 -45.72 -36.23 -13.20
N GLU A 98 -47.04 -36.25 -13.40
CA GLU A 98 -47.88 -37.45 -13.21
C GLU A 98 -49.02 -37.40 -14.22
N ASP A 99 -48.72 -37.59 -15.50
CA ASP A 99 -49.60 -38.23 -16.48
C ASP A 99 -48.71 -38.74 -17.63
N GLU A 100 -48.77 -40.04 -17.90
CA GLU A 100 -48.12 -40.74 -19.04
C GLU A 100 -48.48 -40.14 -20.41
#